data_AF-A0A5Y8WJ73-F1
#
_entry.id   AF-A0A5Y8WJ73-F1
#
_cell.length_a   1.000
_cell.length_b   1.000
_cell.length_c   1.000
_cell.angle_alpha   90.00
_cell.angle_beta   90.00
_cell.angle_gamma   90.00
#
_symmetry.space_group_name_H-M   'P 1'
#
loop_
_entity.id
_entity.type
_entity.pdbx_description
1 polymer ?
#
loop_
_entity_poly.entity_id
_entity_poly.type
_entity_poly.pdbx_seq_one_letter_code
_entity_poly.pdbx_strand_id
1 'polypeptide(L)'
;MKILKFNEINFGSYKNFKWGNNLEEFKTINIFYGRNYSGKTTLSRIARSFELKKHNEDFLDGNFKIKLEDGSFLTQNDVINSNLDIRVYNSD
;
A
#
# COMPACT_ATOMS: atom_id res chain seq x y z
N MET A 1 3.94 3.51 -14.08
CA MET A 1 3.75 4.38 -12.91
C MET A 1 4.48 3.77 -11.74
N LYS A 2 5.44 4.51 -11.17
CA LYS A 2 6.18 4.10 -9.99
C LYS A 2 5.52 4.59 -8.69
N ILE A 3 5.45 3.71 -7.69
CA ILE A 3 5.06 4.09 -6.32
C ILE A 3 6.27 4.71 -5.60
N LEU A 4 6.08 5.89 -5.02
CA LEU A 4 7.09 6.54 -4.19
C LEU A 4 6.97 6.16 -2.71
N LYS A 5 5.75 6.08 -2.17
CA LYS A 5 5.51 5.74 -0.75
C LYS A 5 4.03 5.50 -0.45
N PHE A 6 3.75 4.84 0.67
CA PHE A 6 2.41 4.84 1.29
C PHE A 6 2.23 6.10 2.15
N ASN A 7 1.76 7.19 1.56
CA ASN A 7 1.64 8.48 2.22
C ASN A 7 0.83 8.42 3.53
N GLU A 8 -0.33 7.75 3.50
CA GLU A 8 -1.24 7.60 4.64
C GLU A 8 -1.87 6.20 4.64
N ILE A 9 -2.07 5.60 5.82
CA ILE A 9 -2.72 4.30 5.96
C ILE A 9 -3.60 4.27 7.22
N ASN A 10 -4.87 3.91 7.03
CA ASN A 10 -5.79 3.49 8.07
C ASN A 10 -6.48 2.19 7.59
N PHE A 11 -5.72 1.09 7.63
CA PHE A 11 -6.06 -0.20 7.02
C PHE A 11 -5.33 -1.30 7.78
N GLY A 12 -6.04 -2.39 8.11
CA GLY A 12 -5.46 -3.50 8.86
C GLY A 12 -4.90 -3.09 10.22
N SER A 13 -3.62 -3.38 10.44
CA SER A 13 -2.93 -3.03 11.70
C SER A 13 -2.48 -1.57 11.78
N TYR A 14 -2.50 -0.82 10.67
CA TYR A 14 -2.16 0.59 10.66
C TYR A 14 -3.36 1.44 11.07
N LYS A 15 -3.17 2.27 12.10
CA LYS A 15 -4.17 3.24 12.58
C LYS A 15 -3.62 4.65 12.41
N ASN A 16 -4.21 5.44 11.51
CA ASN A 16 -3.80 6.83 11.23
C ASN A 16 -2.29 6.99 10.95
N PHE A 17 -1.69 6.00 10.28
CA PHE A 17 -0.28 6.05 9.93
C PHE A 17 -0.03 7.13 8.88
N LYS A 18 1.06 7.89 9.07
CA LYS A 18 1.56 8.90 8.13
C LYS A 18 3.02 8.60 7.83
N TRP A 19 3.39 8.59 6.55
CA TRP A 19 4.79 8.43 6.15
C TRP A 19 5.58 9.67 6.55
N GLY A 20 6.32 9.55 7.66
CA GLY A 20 7.08 10.65 8.23
C GLY A 20 8.19 11.15 7.31
N ASN A 21 8.64 12.39 7.55
CA ASN A 21 9.73 13.01 6.79
C ASN A 21 11.08 12.32 7.00
N ASN A 22 11.21 11.51 8.05
CA ASN A 22 12.39 10.70 8.36
C ASN A 22 12.42 9.35 7.63
N LEU A 23 11.35 8.99 6.90
CA LEU A 23 11.28 7.77 6.12
C LEU A 23 11.52 8.10 4.65
N GLU A 24 12.50 7.45 4.05
CA GLU A 24 12.80 7.63 2.63
C GLU A 24 11.65 7.13 1.73
N GLU A 25 11.57 7.70 0.53
CA GLU A 25 10.77 7.14 -0.56
C GLU A 25 11.40 5.82 -1.06
N PHE A 26 10.57 5.01 -1.73
CA PHE A 26 10.97 3.72 -2.26
C PHE A 26 12.11 3.84 -3.28
N LYS A 27 13.11 3.00 -3.08
CA LYS A 27 14.20 2.76 -4.02
C LYS A 27 13.83 1.63 -4.98
N THR A 28 14.77 1.22 -5.82
CA THR A 28 14.61 0.05 -6.69
C THR A 28 14.36 -1.23 -5.89
N ILE A 29 15.00 -1.37 -4.73
CA ILE A 29 14.81 -2.49 -3.81
C ILE A 29 14.51 -1.92 -2.42
N ASN A 30 13.48 -2.44 -1.78
CA ASN A 30 13.02 -2.02 -0.45
C ASN A 30 12.82 -3.26 0.40
N ILE A 31 13.32 -3.23 1.64
CA ILE A 31 13.19 -4.34 2.59
C ILE A 31 12.42 -3.82 3.81
N PHE A 32 11.21 -4.35 4.02
CA PHE A 32 10.41 -4.09 5.21
C PHE A 32 10.55 -5.26 6.17
N TYR A 33 11.15 -5.03 7.33
CA TYR A 33 11.34 -6.04 8.37
C TYR A 33 10.81 -5.55 9.72
N GLY A 34 10.52 -6.48 10.61
CA GLY A 34 9.94 -6.18 11.92
C GLY A 34 9.35 -7.43 12.57
N ARG A 35 8.95 -7.32 13.84
CA ARG A 35 8.35 -8.41 14.61
C ARG A 35 7.05 -8.93 13.99
N ASN A 36 6.61 -10.11 14.39
CA ASN A 36 5.27 -10.59 14.03
C ASN A 36 4.22 -9.55 14.41
N TYR A 37 3.17 -9.44 13.58
CA TYR A 37 2.09 -8.46 13.74
C TYR A 37 2.49 -6.98 13.59
N SER A 38 3.73 -6.67 13.14
CA SER A 38 4.17 -5.29 12.88
C SER A 38 3.59 -4.62 11.63
N GLY A 39 2.60 -5.24 10.98
CA GLY A 39 1.93 -4.67 9.79
C GLY A 39 2.58 -4.93 8.42
N LYS A 40 3.63 -5.75 8.34
CA LYS A 40 4.28 -6.09 7.05
C LYS A 40 3.29 -6.64 6.00
N THR A 41 2.50 -7.65 6.37
CA THR A 41 1.47 -8.24 5.50
C THR A 41 0.36 -7.26 5.17
N THR A 42 0.13 -6.24 5.99
CA THR A 42 -0.87 -5.21 5.71
C THR A 42 -0.47 -4.36 4.49
N LEU A 43 0.82 -4.05 4.33
CA LEU A 43 1.32 -3.35 3.13
C LEU A 43 1.14 -4.19 1.86
N SER A 44 1.47 -5.49 1.91
CA SER A 44 1.29 -6.37 0.75
C SER A 44 -0.18 -6.56 0.38
N ARG A 45 -1.09 -6.58 1.36
CA ARG A 45 -2.54 -6.63 1.10
C ARG A 45 -3.05 -5.39 0.35
N ILE A 46 -2.57 -4.19 0.70
CA ILE A 46 -2.90 -2.96 -0.04
C ILE A 46 -2.41 -3.09 -1.50
N ALA A 47 -1.16 -3.50 -1.70
CA ALA A 47 -0.61 -3.72 -3.05
C ALA A 47 -1.41 -4.78 -3.85
N ARG A 48 -1.83 -5.87 -3.19
CA ARG A 48 -2.57 -6.97 -3.82
C ARG A 48 -3.99 -6.56 -4.24
N SER A 49 -4.61 -5.59 -3.55
CA SER A 49 -5.88 -5.04 -4.00
C SER A 49 -5.78 -4.44 -5.41
N PHE A 50 -4.69 -3.75 -5.71
CA PHE A 50 -4.44 -3.21 -7.06
C PHE A 50 -4.14 -4.31 -8.09
N GLU A 51 -3.36 -5.34 -7.71
CA GLU A 51 -3.11 -6.49 -8.60
C GLU A 51 -4.42 -7.19 -9.00
N LEU A 52 -5.28 -7.48 -8.02
CA LEU A 52 -6.53 -8.21 -8.22
C LEU A 52 -7.68 -7.32 -8.70
N LYS A 53 -7.48 -6.00 -8.74
CA LYS A 53 -8.52 -4.98 -8.99
C LYS A 53 -9.74 -5.18 -8.09
N LYS A 54 -9.50 -5.55 -6.83
CA LYS A 54 -10.53 -5.90 -5.84
C LYS A 54 -10.15 -5.41 -4.45
N HIS A 55 -11.12 -4.84 -3.73
CA HIS A 55 -10.95 -4.46 -2.34
C HIS A 55 -10.70 -5.70 -1.47
N ASN A 56 -9.91 -5.52 -0.41
CA ASN A 56 -9.70 -6.58 0.57
C ASN A 56 -10.97 -6.78 1.41
N GLU A 57 -11.47 -8.02 1.46
CA GLU A 57 -12.74 -8.35 2.13
C GLU A 57 -12.66 -8.20 3.66
N ASP A 58 -11.49 -8.34 4.26
CA ASP A 58 -11.29 -8.20 5.71
C ASP A 58 -11.29 -6.74 6.16
N PHE A 59 -11.12 -5.78 5.24
CA PHE A 59 -10.91 -4.36 5.54
C PHE A 59 -11.68 -3.45 4.58
N LEU A 60 -12.99 -3.65 4.50
CA LEU A 60 -13.87 -2.89 3.61
C LEU A 60 -13.83 -1.38 3.86
N ASP A 61 -13.73 -0.96 5.12
CA ASP A 61 -13.63 0.45 5.52
C ASP A 61 -12.18 0.98 5.55
N GLY A 62 -11.23 0.18 5.06
CA GLY A 62 -9.83 0.53 5.07
C GLY A 62 -9.50 1.61 4.06
N ASN A 63 -8.79 2.65 4.50
CA ASN A 63 -8.41 3.79 3.68
C ASN A 63 -6.88 3.92 3.60
N PHE A 64 -6.37 4.32 2.44
CA PHE A 64 -4.95 4.54 2.22
C PHE A 64 -4.73 5.56 1.11
N LYS A 65 -3.53 6.15 1.11
CA LYS A 65 -3.10 7.11 0.09
C LYS A 65 -1.67 6.77 -0.33
N ILE A 66 -1.48 6.43 -1.59
CA ILE A 66 -0.19 6.05 -2.17
C ILE A 66 0.27 7.17 -3.09
N LYS A 67 1.48 7.68 -2.90
CA LYS A 67 2.05 8.74 -3.75
C LYS A 67 2.74 8.11 -4.97
N LEU A 68 2.42 8.61 -6.15
CA LEU A 68 3.07 8.22 -7.41
C LEU A 68 4.14 9.24 -7.83
N GLU A 69 5.00 8.81 -8.76
CA GLU A 69 6.10 9.63 -9.28
C GLU A 69 5.65 10.90 -10.03
N ASP A 70 4.45 10.87 -10.62
CA ASP A 70 3.84 11.99 -11.35
C ASP A 70 3.17 13.03 -10.41
N GLY A 71 3.28 12.82 -9.09
CA GLY A 71 2.69 13.68 -8.06
C GLY A 71 1.23 13.37 -7.75
N SER A 72 0.59 12.47 -8.50
CA SER A 72 -0.77 12.00 -8.22
C SER A 72 -0.80 11.02 -7.04
N PHE A 73 -2.02 10.69 -6.60
CA PHE A 73 -2.24 9.74 -5.53
C PHE A 73 -3.23 8.66 -5.95
N LEU A 74 -2.94 7.42 -5.54
CA LEU A 74 -3.92 6.33 -5.54
C LEU A 74 -4.54 6.18 -4.16
N THR A 75 -5.83 5.93 -4.14
CA THR A 75 -6.64 5.71 -2.96
C THR A 75 -7.39 4.38 -3.06
N GLN A 76 -8.13 4.01 -2.02
CA GLN A 76 -9.01 2.85 -2.05
C GLN A 76 -10.02 2.92 -3.22
N ASN A 77 -10.48 4.11 -3.60
CA ASN A 77 -11.46 4.27 -4.68
C ASN A 77 -10.89 3.96 -6.07
N ASP A 78 -9.56 3.97 -6.21
CA ASP A 78 -8.88 3.77 -7.49
C ASP A 78 -8.56 2.28 -7.74
N VAL A 79 -8.77 1.40 -6.75
CA VAL A 79 -8.35 -0.02 -6.78
C VAL A 79 -8.86 -0.75 -8.03
N ILE A 80 -10.15 -0.62 -8.35
CA ILE A 80 -10.79 -1.38 -9.45
C ILE A 80 -10.31 -0.90 -10.82
N ASN A 81 -10.12 0.42 -10.97
CA ASN A 81 -9.82 1.06 -12.27
C ASN A 81 -8.34 1.40 -12.46
N SER A 82 -7.48 1.00 -11.52
CA SER A 82 -6.06 1.31 -11.59
C SER A 82 -5.37 0.61 -12.77
N ASN A 83 -4.43 1.32 -13.37
CA ASN A 83 -3.50 0.82 -14.39
C ASN A 83 -2.11 0.53 -13.80
N LEU A 84 -2.02 0.39 -12.47
CA LEU A 84 -0.78 0.03 -11.81
C LEU A 84 -0.40 -1.42 -12.18
N ASP A 85 0.74 -1.59 -12.83
CA ASP A 85 1.32 -2.91 -13.09
C ASP A 85 2.08 -3.37 -11.84
N ILE A 86 1.45 -4.27 -11.07
CA ILE A 86 1.97 -4.76 -9.80
C ILE A 86 1.67 -6.24 -9.64
N ARG A 87 2.63 -6.96 -9.04
CA ARG A 87 2.52 -8.37 -8.69
C ARG A 87 2.91 -8.58 -7.23
N VAL A 88 2.07 -9.31 -6.49
CA VAL A 88 2.33 -9.68 -5.11
C VAL A 88 2.55 -11.19 -5.02
N TYR A 89 3.80 -11.58 -4.79
CA TYR A 89 4.22 -12.97 -4.62
C TYR A 89 3.93 -13.53 -3.22
N ASN A 90 2.78 -13.18 -2.65
CA ASN A 90 2.27 -13.80 -1.42
C ASN A 90 1.09 -14.69 -1.75
N SER A 91 0.99 -15.87 -1.14
CA SER A 91 -0.13 -16.80 -1.34
C SER A 91 -1.30 -16.53 -0.40
N ASP A 92 -1.08 -15.79 0.69
CA ASP A 92 -2.12 -15.43 1.66
C ASP A 92 -3.21 -14.49 1.10
#